data_AF-A0A970EYV6-F1
#
_entry.id   AF-A0A970EYV6-F1
#
_cell.length_a   1.000
_cell.length_b   1.000
_cell.length_c   1.000
_cell.angle_alpha   90.00
_cell.angle_beta   90.00
_cell.angle_gamma   90.00
#
_symmetry.space_group_name_H-M   'P 1'
#
loop_
_entity.id
_entity.type
_entity.pdbx_description
1 polymer ?
#
loop_
_entity_poly.entity_id
_entity_poly.type
_entity_poly.pdbx_seq_one_letter_code
_entity_poly.pdbx_strand_id
1 'polypeptide(L)'
;EVKESLLDKKIEPVILGNGNRIVKQYPNQNSEILTYDKVFLLTNDSQITIPNVSGWSRTEIISLCNMINLKYEFEGYGYVDNQSIAPNSILHPDDVLKLTLKQKFNIKENNSG
;
A
#
# COMPACT_ATOMS: atom_id res chain seq x y z
N GLU A 1 4.56 17.82 17.06
CA GLU A 1 3.64 18.31 16.00
C GLU A 1 3.94 17.67 14.63
N VAL A 2 3.68 16.36 14.44
CA VAL A 2 3.86 15.70 13.12
C VAL A 2 2.52 15.19 12.54
N LYS A 3 1.47 15.14 13.38
CA LYS A 3 0.17 14.59 12.98
C LYS A 3 -0.71 15.59 12.23
N GLU A 4 -0.45 16.89 12.31
CA GLU A 4 -1.37 17.91 11.77
C GLU A 4 -1.07 18.36 10.33
N SER A 5 0.15 18.19 9.81
CA SER A 5 0.47 18.67 8.45
C SER A 5 0.07 17.70 7.32
N LEU A 6 -0.53 16.55 7.64
CA LEU A 6 -0.91 15.51 6.66
C LEU A 6 -2.38 15.61 6.20
N LEU A 7 -3.22 16.39 6.91
CA LEU A 7 -4.65 16.53 6.61
C LEU A 7 -4.94 17.44 5.40
N ASP A 8 -3.99 18.29 5.00
CA ASP A 8 -4.22 19.32 3.98
C ASP A 8 -4.11 18.80 2.53
N LYS A 9 -3.71 17.53 2.34
CA LYS A 9 -3.42 16.96 1.01
C LYS A 9 -4.24 15.72 0.60
N LYS A 10 -5.27 15.32 1.37
CA LYS A 10 -5.99 14.03 1.14
C LYS A 10 -5.05 12.82 1.00
N ILE A 11 -3.91 12.87 1.68
CA ILE A 11 -2.94 11.78 1.67
C ILE A 11 -3.42 10.75 2.69
N GLU A 12 -3.67 9.51 2.27
CA GLU A 12 -3.98 8.40 3.17
C GLU A 12 -2.68 7.75 3.64
N PRO A 13 -2.28 7.90 4.92
CA PRO A 13 -1.13 7.19 5.45
C PRO A 13 -1.51 5.73 5.72
N VAL A 14 -0.70 4.81 5.20
CA VAL A 14 -0.79 3.38 5.51
C VAL A 14 0.31 3.01 6.48
N ILE A 15 -0.09 2.62 7.68
CA ILE A 15 0.83 2.25 8.76
C ILE A 15 1.08 0.74 8.70
N LEU A 16 2.36 0.36 8.73
CA LEU A 16 2.84 -1.02 8.72
C LEU A 16 3.47 -1.33 10.09
N GLY A 17 2.86 -2.26 10.82
CA GLY A 17 3.23 -2.64 12.18
C GLY A 17 2.56 -1.78 13.26
N ASN A 18 2.69 -2.21 14.52
CA ASN A 18 2.07 -1.58 15.69
C ASN A 18 3.09 -0.86 16.58
N GLY A 19 4.28 -0.59 16.05
CA GLY A 19 5.35 0.10 16.76
C GLY A 19 5.00 1.55 17.08
N ASN A 20 5.67 2.12 18.08
CA ASN A 20 5.43 3.47 18.56
C ASN A 20 6.27 4.54 17.85
N ARG A 21 7.19 4.16 16.96
CA ARG A 21 8.07 5.05 16.20
C ARG A 21 8.12 4.65 14.74
N ILE A 22 8.13 5.62 13.83
CA ILE A 22 8.30 5.38 12.39
C ILE A 22 9.80 5.20 12.11
N VAL A 23 10.17 4.09 11.46
CA VAL A 23 11.56 3.78 11.07
C VAL A 23 11.83 4.02 9.59
N LYS A 24 10.80 3.90 8.74
CA LYS A 24 10.89 4.20 7.31
C LYS A 24 9.58 4.80 6.82
N GLN A 25 9.67 5.68 5.82
CA GLN A 25 8.52 6.21 5.10
C GLN A 25 8.73 6.12 3.60
N TYR A 26 7.65 5.93 2.84
CA TYR A 26 7.66 6.02 1.39
C TYR A 26 6.41 6.77 0.90
N PRO A 27 6.55 7.69 -0.06
CA PRO A 27 7.80 8.22 -0.61
C PRO A 27 8.57 9.08 0.42
N ASN A 28 9.85 9.38 0.13
CA ASN A 28 10.70 10.15 1.04
C ASN A 28 10.12 11.57 1.25
N GLN A 29 10.42 12.19 2.39
CA GLN A 29 9.82 13.47 2.83
C GLN A 29 10.01 14.64 1.84
N ASN A 30 10.96 14.51 0.88
CA ASN A 30 11.28 15.49 -0.16
C ASN A 30 10.84 15.09 -1.57
N SER A 31 10.15 13.95 -1.72
CA SER A 31 9.53 13.57 -2.99
C SER A 31 8.24 14.37 -3.15
N GLU A 32 8.03 15.02 -4.29
CA GLU A 32 6.74 15.61 -4.61
C GLU A 32 5.67 14.52 -4.56
N ILE A 33 4.90 14.50 -3.46
CA ILE A 33 3.75 13.62 -3.31
C ILE A 33 2.71 14.16 -4.27
N LEU A 34 2.73 13.63 -5.50
CA LEU A 34 1.66 13.81 -6.47
C LEU A 34 0.36 13.44 -5.76
N THR A 35 -0.63 14.33 -5.89
CA THR A 35 -1.81 14.56 -5.04
C THR A 35 -2.76 13.35 -4.83
N TYR A 36 -2.35 12.13 -5.13
CA TYR A 36 -3.11 10.89 -4.98
C TYR A 36 -2.30 9.68 -4.48
N ASP A 37 -1.00 9.82 -4.19
CA ASP A 37 -0.16 8.68 -3.82
C ASP A 37 -0.17 8.43 -2.29
N LYS A 38 -0.51 7.20 -1.91
CA LYS A 38 -0.51 6.73 -0.51
C LYS A 38 0.89 6.87 0.09
N VAL A 39 0.93 7.20 1.39
CA VAL A 39 2.19 7.24 2.15
C VAL A 39 2.31 6.00 3.02
N PHE A 40 3.30 5.16 2.76
CA PHE A 40 3.61 4.00 3.60
C PHE A 40 4.51 4.42 4.76
N LEU A 41 4.13 4.06 5.98
CA LEU A 41 4.87 4.33 7.20
C LEU A 41 5.19 3.00 7.88
N LEU A 42 6.46 2.62 7.90
CA LEU A 42 6.92 1.43 8.63
C LEU A 42 7.29 1.83 10.06
N THR A 43 6.75 1.10 11.03
CA THR A 43 7.03 1.32 12.46
C THR A 43 8.21 0.46 12.97
N ASN A 44 8.77 0.80 14.13
CA ASN A 44 9.86 0.08 14.80
C ASN A 44 9.43 -1.24 15.44
N ASP A 45 8.41 -1.88 14.90
CA ASP A 45 7.92 -3.16 15.36
C ASP A 45 8.79 -4.29 14.79
N SER A 46 9.00 -5.34 15.57
CA SER A 46 9.63 -6.57 15.06
C SER A 46 8.65 -7.36 14.19
N GLN A 47 7.35 -7.12 14.36
CA GLN A 47 6.28 -7.77 13.61
C GLN A 47 5.60 -6.76 12.70
N ILE A 48 5.84 -6.91 11.39
CA ILE A 48 5.18 -6.11 10.37
C ILE A 48 3.90 -6.82 9.98
N THR A 49 2.78 -6.09 9.94
CA THR A 49 1.51 -6.63 9.46
C THR A 49 1.19 -6.11 8.07
N ILE A 50 0.61 -6.96 7.21
CA ILE A 50 0.14 -6.53 5.89
C ILE A 50 -1.18 -5.75 6.03
N PRO A 51 -1.34 -4.56 5.44
CA PRO A 51 -2.61 -3.86 5.45
C PRO A 51 -3.61 -4.52 4.50
N ASN A 52 -4.85 -4.04 4.51
CA ASN A 52 -5.80 -4.38 3.45
C ASN A 52 -5.38 -3.65 2.17
N VAL A 53 -4.99 -4.42 1.16
CA VAL A 53 -4.52 -3.90 -0.13
C VAL A 53 -5.56 -4.04 -1.25
N SER A 54 -6.78 -4.46 -0.94
CA SER A 54 -7.87 -4.53 -1.92
C SER A 54 -8.13 -3.17 -2.57
N GLY A 55 -8.22 -3.16 -3.89
CA GLY A 55 -8.41 -1.96 -4.70
C GLY A 55 -7.13 -1.18 -5.00
N TRP A 56 -5.97 -1.60 -4.49
CA TRP A 56 -4.70 -0.96 -4.81
C TRP A 56 -4.21 -1.36 -6.19
N SER A 57 -3.47 -0.46 -6.82
CA SER A 57 -2.78 -0.70 -8.08
C SER A 57 -1.55 -1.59 -7.87
N ARG A 58 -1.14 -2.27 -8.95
CA ARG A 58 0.10 -3.05 -8.98
C ARG A 58 1.32 -2.27 -8.49
N THR A 59 1.42 -0.99 -8.85
CA THR A 59 2.55 -0.12 -8.48
C THR A 59 2.59 0.14 -6.98
N GLU A 60 1.45 0.40 -6.33
CA GLU A 60 1.37 0.60 -4.89
C GLU A 60 1.86 -0.63 -4.11
N ILE A 61 1.48 -1.83 -4.57
CA ILE A 61 1.97 -3.09 -3.98
C ILE A 61 3.47 -3.25 -4.16
N ILE A 62 3.99 -2.99 -5.36
CA ILE A 62 5.42 -3.12 -5.63
C ILE A 62 6.21 -2.21 -4.69
N SER A 63 5.78 -0.96 -4.53
CA SER A 63 6.40 -0.01 -3.60
C SER A 63 6.35 -0.50 -2.15
N LEU A 64 5.20 -1.02 -1.71
CA LEU A 64 5.04 -1.62 -0.38
C LEU A 64 6.02 -2.78 -0.17
N CYS A 65 6.00 -3.79 -1.06
CA CYS A 65 6.83 -4.97 -0.94
C CYS A 65 8.32 -4.64 -0.99
N ASN A 66 8.73 -3.70 -1.85
CA ASN A 66 10.12 -3.24 -1.92
C ASN A 66 10.56 -2.56 -0.61
N MET A 67 9.68 -1.81 0.05
CA MET A 67 9.97 -1.13 1.31
C MET A 67 10.30 -2.10 2.46
N ILE A 68 9.59 -3.23 2.51
CA ILE A 68 9.73 -4.27 3.55
C ILE A 68 10.52 -5.49 3.08
N ASN A 69 11.03 -5.47 1.84
CA ASN A 69 11.75 -6.58 1.20
C ASN A 69 10.97 -7.91 1.20
N LEU A 70 9.66 -7.85 0.94
CA LEU A 70 8.76 -9.02 0.87
C LEU A 70 8.70 -9.56 -0.56
N LYS A 71 8.68 -10.88 -0.72
CA LYS A 71 8.46 -11.52 -2.02
C LYS A 71 6.99 -11.42 -2.41
N TYR A 72 6.72 -11.22 -3.70
CA TYR A 72 5.36 -11.10 -4.22
C TYR A 72 5.18 -11.77 -5.57
N GLU A 73 3.96 -12.23 -5.82
CA GLU A 73 3.52 -12.79 -7.09
C GLU A 73 2.21 -12.13 -7.51
N PHE A 74 2.09 -11.80 -8.80
CA PHE A 74 0.89 -11.21 -9.37
C PHE A 74 0.25 -12.16 -10.36
N GLU A 75 -1.06 -12.32 -10.26
CA GLU A 75 -1.91 -13.01 -11.22
C GLU A 75 -2.89 -12.03 -11.83
N GLY A 76 -2.90 -11.88 -13.16
CA GLY A 76 -3.76 -10.93 -13.85
C GLY A 76 -3.23 -9.48 -13.87
N TYR A 77 -4.11 -8.53 -14.16
CA TYR A 77 -3.77 -7.12 -14.36
C TYR A 77 -4.89 -6.20 -13.86
N GLY A 78 -4.53 -4.97 -13.48
CA GLY A 78 -5.47 -3.97 -12.96
C GLY A 78 -5.25 -3.68 -11.48
N TYR A 79 -6.30 -3.82 -10.69
CA TYR A 79 -6.31 -3.53 -9.26
C TYR A 79 -6.41 -4.83 -8.46
N VAL A 80 -5.81 -4.86 -7.28
CA VAL A 80 -5.88 -6.00 -6.37
C VAL A 80 -7.34 -6.28 -6.03
N ASP A 81 -7.77 -7.50 -6.32
CA ASP A 81 -9.06 -8.01 -5.88
C ASP A 81 -8.90 -8.94 -4.70
N ASN A 82 -7.88 -9.81 -4.73
CA ASN A 82 -7.63 -10.78 -3.69
C ASN A 82 -6.15 -10.81 -3.27
N GLN A 83 -5.90 -10.99 -1.97
CA GLN A 83 -4.58 -11.16 -1.38
C GLN A 83 -4.49 -12.52 -0.66
N SER A 84 -3.39 -13.25 -0.83
CA SER A 84 -3.21 -14.58 -0.22
C SER A 84 -3.07 -14.55 1.30
N ILE A 85 -2.50 -13.46 1.83
CA ILE A 85 -2.28 -13.24 3.26
C ILE A 85 -3.37 -12.29 3.75
N ALA A 86 -4.12 -12.64 4.78
CA ALA A 86 -5.22 -11.82 5.27
C ALA A 86 -4.73 -10.45 5.81
N PRO A 87 -5.53 -9.38 5.70
CA PRO A 87 -5.20 -8.10 6.29
C PRO A 87 -4.91 -8.21 7.80
N ASN A 88 -3.96 -7.42 8.27
CA ASN A 88 -3.44 -7.40 9.65
C ASN A 88 -2.71 -8.68 10.08
N SER A 89 -2.45 -9.62 9.17
CA SER A 89 -1.62 -10.79 9.47
C SER A 89 -0.15 -10.37 9.56
N ILE A 90 0.57 -11.01 10.48
CA ILE A 90 2.02 -10.86 10.65
C ILE A 90 2.71 -11.45 9.42
N LEU A 91 3.65 -10.69 8.86
CA LEU A 91 4.51 -11.11 7.76
C LEU A 91 5.82 -11.68 8.30
N HIS A 92 6.24 -12.80 7.70
CA HIS A 92 7.55 -13.39 7.91
C HIS A 92 8.47 -13.14 6.69
N PRO A 93 9.80 -13.14 6.88
CA PRO A 93 10.76 -12.91 5.80
C PRO A 93 10.65 -13.88 4.61
N ASP A 94 10.16 -15.09 4.85
CA ASP A 94 10.00 -16.13 3.85
C ASP A 94 8.62 -16.13 3.18
N ASP A 95 7.71 -15.26 3.62
CA ASP A 95 6.36 -15.18 3.06
C ASP A 95 6.39 -14.65 1.62
N VAL A 96 5.48 -15.18 0.81
CA VAL A 96 5.24 -14.74 -0.57
C VAL A 96 3.81 -14.22 -0.67
N LEU A 97 3.67 -12.91 -0.88
CA LEU A 97 2.37 -12.27 -1.06
C LEU A 97 1.87 -12.51 -2.50
N LYS A 98 0.89 -13.40 -2.65
CA LYS A 98 0.24 -13.65 -3.94
C LYS A 98 -1.00 -12.80 -4.07
N LEU A 99 -1.11 -12.07 -5.18
CA LEU A 99 -2.18 -11.12 -5.42
C LEU A 99 -2.85 -11.39 -6.75
N THR A 100 -4.17 -11.53 -6.72
CA THR A 100 -4.98 -11.62 -7.93
C THR A 100 -5.49 -10.23 -8.27
N LEU A 101 -5.12 -9.76 -9.45
CA LEU A 101 -5.49 -8.46 -9.99
C LEU A 101 -6.61 -8.64 -11.00
N LYS A 102 -7.61 -7.78 -10.89
CA LYS A 102 -8.73 -7.72 -11.82
C LYS A 102 -8.79 -6.32 -12.41
N GLN A 103 -9.13 -6.24 -13.69
CA GLN A 103 -9.51 -4.96 -14.27
C GLN A 103 -10.80 -4.51 -13.59
N LYS A 104 -10.73 -3.34 -12.95
CA LYS A 104 -11.94 -2.63 -12.56
C LYS A 104 -12.53 -2.07 -13.85
N PHE A 105 -13.48 -2.79 -14.45
CA PHE A 105 -14.24 -2.28 -15.59
C PHE A 105 -15.04 -1.06 -15.13
N ASN A 106 -14.42 0.12 -15.18
CA ASN A 106 -15.15 1.37 -15.18
C ASN A 106 -15.48 1.69 -16.64
N ILE A 107 -16.50 1.04 -17.18
CA ILE A 107 -17.26 1.63 -18.28
C ILE A 107 -17.98 2.84 -17.67
N LYS A 108 -17.31 3.99 -17.61
CA LYS A 108 -18.02 5.26 -17.70
C LYS A 108 -18.20 5.54 -19.19
N GLU A 109 -19.11 4.80 -19.83
CA GLU A 109 -19.82 5.36 -20.97
C GLU A 109 -20.69 6.49 -20.41
N ASN A 110 -20.18 7.70 -20.45
CA ASN A 110 -21.03 8.89 -20.55
C ASN A 110 -20.45 9.73 -21.69
N ASN A 111 -20.60 9.22 -22.91
CA ASN A 111 -20.74 10.09 -24.07
C ASN A 111 -22.09 10.81 -23.91
N SER A 112 -22.09 11.96 -23.23
CA SER A 112 -23.17 12.94 -23.38
C SER A 112 -22.77 13.86 -24.52
N GLY A 113 -23.40 13.61 -25.68
CA GLY A 113 -23.38 14.52 -26.83
C GLY A 113 -24.25 15.74 -26.62
#